data_AF-A0A812LFA7-F1
#
_entry.id   AF-A0A812LFA7-F1
#
_cell.length_a   1.000
_cell.length_b   1.000
_cell.length_c   1.000
_cell.angle_alpha   90.00
_cell.angle_beta   90.00
_cell.angle_gamma   90.00
#
_symmetry.space_group_name_H-M   'P 1'
#
loop_
_entity.id
_entity.type
_entity.pdbx_description
1 polymer ?
#
loop_
_entity_poly.entity_id
_entity_poly.type
_entity_poly.pdbx_seq_one_letter_code
_entity_poly.pdbx_strand_id
1 'polypeptide(L)'
;MVSAFAPSTLAAYLSKWRHWLRFASASEISPYIPDINILLDFLATNSRGRLQTATTWIKAMRFVSRRANLDALRSALHSDVVSAYARSGSIVERRESAPLPLSFVLFLERRVLDCSISIQQRVLAGAFLLCIFASLRFSDALWCPPARLCITGDCLLSVCLKTKTTRRSMPFGAVAGGFLHRGASGWAHAWLHLVQLSLQATAMLHPNFTPDFLLAKMGDDPARPLFLAPMSRSEGVVLLRRLFYERYQNTPASCRPEPDLLGVHSLKVTLLSYGRQLLIREDLQRQQGHHRASIAGMSDLYGRDDVAGPLEFQRQVVGAVLEGFRPRRPRLRGGLPPTADIDIQLPTVPGSSDMPAIEANPVPPPEIHPELPEAVAEALSMTMEPLPPDASSSSGVAEDWTEVHGPADEYFFLLNGVSRIAHKAQPCCSSHPAFQVKVAHLQRSFRAGCSVRGVESLQFSEFVPEGFRLCLKRGCVLD
;
A
#
# COMPACT_ATOMS: atom_id res chain seq x y z
N MET A 1 -10.23 -24.51 1.61
CA MET A 1 -9.05 -24.21 2.48
C MET A 1 -8.25 -22.97 2.01
N VAL A 2 -8.10 -22.74 0.69
CA VAL A 2 -7.37 -21.57 0.15
C VAL A 2 -8.20 -20.27 0.16
N SER A 3 -9.52 -20.39 0.04
CA SER A 3 -10.48 -19.26 -0.01
C SER A 3 -10.49 -18.34 1.21
N ALA A 4 -9.93 -18.78 2.35
CA ALA A 4 -9.85 -17.99 3.57
C ALA A 4 -8.74 -16.92 3.55
N PHE A 5 -7.86 -16.93 2.55
CA PHE A 5 -6.71 -16.01 2.45
C PHE A 5 -6.92 -14.98 1.34
N ALA A 6 -6.45 -13.76 1.57
CA ALA A 6 -6.41 -12.74 0.53
C ALA A 6 -5.58 -13.25 -0.66
N PRO A 7 -6.08 -13.15 -1.91
CA PRO A 7 -5.36 -13.64 -3.10
C PRO A 7 -3.95 -13.06 -3.23
N SER A 8 -3.77 -11.79 -2.87
CA SER A 8 -2.48 -11.11 -2.89
C SER A 8 -1.48 -11.69 -1.89
N THR A 9 -1.92 -12.03 -0.67
CA THR A 9 -1.08 -12.70 0.33
C THR A 9 -0.67 -14.08 -0.14
N LEU A 10 -1.62 -14.85 -0.70
CA LEU A 10 -1.33 -16.18 -1.22
C LEU A 10 -0.33 -16.12 -2.37
N ALA A 11 -0.55 -15.24 -3.36
CA ALA A 11 0.36 -15.06 -4.48
C ALA A 11 1.78 -14.66 -4.01
N ALA A 12 1.88 -13.75 -3.04
CA ALA A 12 3.16 -13.35 -2.46
C ALA A 12 3.86 -14.52 -1.74
N TYR A 13 3.12 -15.30 -0.95
CA TYR A 13 3.69 -16.43 -0.20
C TYR A 13 4.13 -17.56 -1.13
N LEU A 14 3.30 -17.93 -2.10
CA LEU A 14 3.63 -18.96 -3.09
C LEU A 14 4.78 -18.54 -3.99
N SER A 15 4.88 -17.26 -4.34
CA SER A 15 6.05 -16.73 -5.08
C SER A 15 7.34 -16.89 -4.27
N LYS A 16 7.33 -16.55 -2.98
CA LYS A 16 8.49 -16.74 -2.10
C LYS A 16 8.85 -18.21 -1.89
N TRP A 17 7.84 -19.06 -1.75
CA TRP A 17 8.05 -20.51 -1.70
C TRP A 17 8.70 -21.05 -2.98
N ARG A 18 8.25 -20.61 -4.16
CA ARG A 18 8.87 -20.98 -5.44
C ARG A 18 10.34 -20.55 -5.51
N HIS A 19 10.68 -19.40 -4.95
CA HIS A 19 12.07 -18.95 -4.87
C HIS A 19 12.92 -19.82 -3.94
N TRP A 20 12.36 -20.25 -2.80
CA TRP A 20 13.02 -21.23 -1.93
C TRP A 20 13.26 -22.56 -2.65
N LEU A 21 12.26 -23.09 -3.37
CA LEU A 21 12.41 -24.32 -4.16
C LEU A 21 13.53 -24.20 -5.19
N ARG A 22 13.61 -23.07 -5.91
CA ARG A 22 14.67 -22.81 -6.89
C ARG A 22 16.05 -22.74 -6.23
N PHE A 23 16.15 -22.05 -5.09
CA PHE A 23 17.40 -21.97 -4.32
C PHE A 23 17.85 -23.35 -3.84
N ALA A 24 16.92 -24.16 -3.32
CA ALA A 24 17.21 -25.50 -2.85
C ALA A 24 17.66 -26.42 -3.99
N SER A 25 16.96 -26.37 -5.13
CA SER A 25 17.33 -27.12 -6.33
C SER A 25 18.70 -26.73 -6.86
N ALA A 26 19.03 -25.44 -6.91
CA ALA A 26 20.33 -24.95 -7.36
C ALA A 26 21.47 -25.27 -6.38
N SER A 27 21.14 -25.55 -5.12
CA SER A 27 22.10 -25.92 -4.08
C SER A 27 22.14 -27.42 -3.82
N GLU A 28 21.43 -28.22 -4.64
CA GLU A 28 21.31 -29.68 -4.51
C GLU A 28 20.86 -30.15 -3.12
N ILE A 29 19.99 -29.38 -2.46
CA ILE A 29 19.44 -29.71 -1.14
C ILE A 29 17.95 -30.03 -1.20
N SER A 30 17.48 -30.81 -0.21
CA SER A 30 16.06 -31.03 0.00
C SER A 30 15.39 -29.75 0.51
N PRO A 31 14.38 -29.21 -0.20
CA PRO A 31 13.64 -28.04 0.27
C PRO A 31 12.70 -28.33 1.45
N TYR A 32 12.49 -29.61 1.78
CA TYR A 32 11.54 -30.08 2.79
C TYR A 32 12.21 -30.34 4.15
N ILE A 33 13.49 -30.71 4.13
CA ILE A 33 14.30 -31.02 5.31
C ILE A 33 15.67 -30.33 5.15
N PRO A 34 15.72 -28.98 5.09
CA PRO A 34 16.99 -28.30 4.90
C PRO A 34 17.80 -28.29 6.20
N ASP A 35 19.12 -28.34 6.05
CA ASP A 35 20.04 -27.94 7.12
C ASP A 35 19.76 -26.47 7.51
N ILE A 36 19.80 -26.19 8.81
CA ILE A 36 19.51 -24.85 9.32
C ILE A 36 20.44 -23.79 8.74
N ASN A 37 21.72 -24.11 8.50
CA ASN A 37 22.70 -23.18 7.94
C ASN A 37 22.31 -22.74 6.53
N ILE A 38 21.79 -23.67 5.71
CA ILE A 38 21.33 -23.36 4.35
C ILE A 38 20.09 -22.46 4.39
N LEU A 39 19.20 -22.69 5.36
CA LEU A 39 18.06 -21.81 5.58
C LEU A 39 18.52 -20.40 5.99
N LEU A 40 19.54 -20.28 6.85
CA LEU A 40 20.10 -18.99 7.24
C LEU A 40 20.77 -18.28 6.06
N ASP A 41 21.51 -18.99 5.20
CA ASP A 41 22.11 -18.44 3.98
C ASP A 41 21.06 -17.90 3.01
N PHE A 42 19.96 -18.63 2.85
CA PHE A 42 18.82 -18.18 2.06
C PHE A 42 18.21 -16.90 2.64
N LEU A 43 17.97 -16.86 3.96
CA LEU A 43 17.40 -15.69 4.62
C LEU A 43 18.35 -14.49 4.58
N ALA A 44 19.65 -14.70 4.74
CA ALA A 44 20.66 -13.65 4.62
C ALA A 44 20.68 -13.04 3.21
N THR A 45 20.53 -13.88 2.18
CA THR A 45 20.49 -13.43 0.76
C THR A 45 19.21 -12.63 0.43
N ASN A 46 18.15 -12.87 1.20
CA ASN A 46 16.83 -12.27 1.01
C ASN A 46 16.48 -11.20 2.05
N SER A 47 17.37 -10.95 3.01
CA SER A 47 17.33 -9.83 3.95
C SER A 47 17.84 -8.58 3.24
N ARG A 48 16.93 -7.91 2.53
CA ARG A 48 17.25 -6.76 1.68
C ARG A 48 16.53 -5.49 2.15
N GLY A 49 17.01 -4.35 1.66
CA GLY A 49 16.47 -3.04 1.98
C GLY A 49 16.99 -2.49 3.31
N ARG A 50 16.51 -1.30 3.70
CA ARG A 50 17.07 -0.54 4.83
C ARG A 50 16.99 -1.26 6.18
N LEU A 51 15.94 -2.05 6.39
CA LEU A 51 15.74 -2.81 7.63
C LEU A 51 16.53 -4.12 7.66
N GLN A 52 17.08 -4.58 6.53
CA GLN A 52 17.83 -5.83 6.40
C GLN A 52 17.14 -7.04 7.07
N THR A 53 15.82 -7.17 6.90
CA THR A 53 15.05 -8.28 7.48
C THR A 53 14.50 -9.22 6.41
N ALA A 54 14.37 -10.50 6.75
CA ALA A 54 13.70 -11.52 5.96
C ALA A 54 12.29 -11.84 6.48
N THR A 55 11.65 -10.95 7.25
CA THR A 55 10.36 -11.20 7.92
C THR A 55 9.29 -11.73 6.96
N THR A 56 9.19 -11.16 5.75
CA THR A 56 8.18 -11.60 4.76
C THR A 56 8.49 -12.97 4.16
N TRP A 57 9.76 -13.35 4.07
CA TRP A 57 10.21 -14.67 3.64
C TRP A 57 9.93 -15.72 4.70
N ILE A 58 10.28 -15.43 5.95
CA ILE A 58 10.01 -16.30 7.10
C ILE A 58 8.50 -16.54 7.23
N LYS A 59 7.66 -15.49 7.14
CA LYS A 59 6.20 -15.62 7.18
C LYS A 59 5.66 -16.51 6.05
N ALA A 60 6.15 -16.33 4.83
CA ALA A 60 5.73 -17.15 3.69
C ALA A 60 6.13 -18.62 3.84
N MET A 61 7.37 -18.89 4.26
CA MET A 61 7.86 -20.25 4.44
C MET A 61 7.15 -20.95 5.61
N ARG A 62 6.91 -20.26 6.73
CA ARG A 62 6.12 -20.79 7.87
C ARG A 62 4.68 -21.08 7.46
N PHE A 63 4.09 -20.25 6.62
CA PHE A 63 2.76 -20.48 6.08
C PHE A 63 2.70 -21.78 5.26
N VAL A 64 3.63 -21.96 4.31
CA VAL A 64 3.64 -23.16 3.46
C VAL A 64 3.99 -24.40 4.26
N SER A 65 4.99 -24.35 5.14
CA SER A 65 5.39 -25.51 5.95
C SER A 65 4.25 -26.00 6.85
N ARG A 66 3.47 -25.09 7.44
CA ARG A 66 2.28 -25.44 8.22
C ARG A 66 1.18 -26.09 7.38
N ARG A 67 0.98 -25.64 6.14
CA ARG A 67 -0.11 -26.14 5.28
C ARG A 67 0.22 -27.44 4.57
N ALA A 68 1.50 -27.66 4.28
CA ALA A 68 2.01 -28.86 3.65
C ALA A 68 2.51 -29.91 4.68
N ASN A 69 2.29 -29.68 5.98
CA ASN A 69 2.74 -30.55 7.07
C ASN A 69 4.24 -30.89 6.99
N LEU A 70 5.07 -29.88 6.70
CA LEU A 70 6.52 -30.02 6.62
C LEU A 70 7.15 -29.73 7.99
N ASP A 71 7.04 -30.68 8.91
CA ASP A 71 7.39 -30.45 10.32
C ASP A 71 8.87 -30.16 10.56
N ALA A 72 9.79 -30.81 9.83
CA ALA A 72 11.22 -30.53 9.93
C ALA A 72 11.55 -29.09 9.54
N LEU A 73 11.07 -28.65 8.37
CA LEU A 73 11.20 -27.26 7.92
C LEU A 73 10.51 -26.28 8.88
N ARG A 74 9.33 -26.63 9.39
CA ARG A 74 8.59 -25.80 10.35
C ARG A 74 9.39 -25.61 11.64
N SER A 75 9.97 -26.68 12.17
CA SER A 75 10.83 -26.63 13.36
C SER A 75 12.04 -25.71 13.12
N ALA A 76 12.77 -25.90 12.03
CA ALA A 76 13.92 -25.06 11.67
C ALA A 76 13.53 -23.58 11.54
N LEU A 77 12.41 -23.28 10.88
CA LEU A 77 11.89 -21.91 10.70
C LEU A 77 11.45 -21.24 12.00
N HIS A 78 11.16 -22.01 13.06
CA HIS A 78 10.77 -21.49 14.37
C HIS A 78 11.94 -21.34 15.35
N SER A 79 13.16 -21.73 14.95
CA SER A 79 14.37 -21.50 15.73
C SER A 79 14.63 -20.01 16.00
N ASP A 80 15.35 -19.74 17.09
CA ASP A 80 15.72 -18.37 17.48
C ASP A 80 16.65 -17.70 16.46
N VAL A 81 17.53 -18.48 15.84
CA VAL A 81 18.49 -18.00 14.84
C VAL A 81 17.76 -17.54 13.58
N VAL A 82 16.75 -18.27 13.12
CA VAL A 82 15.87 -17.81 12.02
C VAL A 82 15.05 -16.59 12.44
N SER A 83 14.52 -16.60 13.66
CA SER A 83 13.72 -15.48 14.18
C SER A 83 14.54 -14.19 14.32
N ALA A 84 15.85 -14.27 14.50
CA ALA A 84 16.74 -13.11 14.48
C ALA A 84 16.70 -12.36 13.14
N TYR A 85 16.58 -13.06 12.01
CA TYR A 85 16.43 -12.44 10.68
C TYR A 85 15.08 -11.74 10.46
N ALA A 86 14.10 -11.98 11.33
CA ALA A 86 12.84 -11.23 11.31
C ALA A 86 12.92 -9.89 12.07
N ARG A 87 13.97 -9.69 12.88
CA ARG A 87 14.17 -8.49 13.70
C ARG A 87 15.14 -7.54 12.99
N SER A 88 14.78 -6.26 12.93
CA SER A 88 15.69 -5.22 12.43
C SER A 88 16.59 -4.76 13.57
N GLY A 89 17.91 -4.85 13.39
CA GLY A 89 18.89 -4.15 14.24
C GLY A 89 19.11 -2.68 13.82
N SER A 90 18.63 -2.30 12.63
CA SER A 90 18.80 -0.95 12.10
C SER A 90 17.70 -0.02 12.59
N ILE A 91 18.10 1.14 13.11
CA ILE A 91 17.21 2.29 13.32
C ILE A 91 17.05 2.98 11.97
N VAL A 92 15.86 2.86 11.39
CA VAL A 92 15.55 3.43 10.08
C VAL A 92 14.31 4.29 10.20
N GLU A 93 14.38 5.48 9.62
CA GLU A 93 13.21 6.34 9.52
C GLU A 93 12.08 5.64 8.75
N ARG A 94 10.89 5.62 9.34
CA ARG A 94 9.72 4.97 8.77
C ARG A 94 9.16 5.81 7.61
N ARG A 95 9.46 5.38 6.39
CA ARG A 95 8.89 5.97 5.17
C ARG A 95 7.43 5.54 4.99
N GLU A 96 6.52 6.51 4.91
CA GLU A 96 5.10 6.29 4.68
C GLU A 96 4.57 7.16 3.55
N SER A 97 3.41 6.80 3.02
CA SER A 97 2.77 7.63 2.00
C SER A 97 2.35 8.97 2.59
N ALA A 98 2.78 10.05 1.95
CA ALA A 98 2.39 11.40 2.35
C ALA A 98 0.92 11.67 2.00
N PRO A 99 0.18 12.46 2.80
CA PRO A 99 -1.15 12.94 2.42
C PRO A 99 -1.05 13.85 1.19
N LEU A 100 -2.13 13.90 0.40
CA LEU A 100 -2.18 14.73 -0.79
C LEU A 100 -2.35 16.21 -0.40
N PRO A 101 -1.73 17.14 -1.14
CA PRO A 101 -1.97 18.57 -0.97
C PRO A 101 -3.42 18.94 -1.32
N LEU A 102 -3.99 19.93 -0.65
CA LEU A 102 -5.37 20.39 -0.89
C LEU A 102 -5.54 20.85 -2.34
N SER A 103 -4.54 21.54 -2.90
CA SER A 103 -4.50 21.99 -4.29
C SER A 103 -4.59 20.85 -5.31
N PHE A 104 -4.14 19.65 -4.93
CA PHE A 104 -4.30 18.44 -5.74
C PHE A 104 -5.70 17.83 -5.58
N VAL A 105 -6.27 17.82 -4.38
CA VAL A 105 -7.64 17.34 -4.17
C VAL A 105 -8.65 18.20 -4.93
N LEU A 106 -8.50 19.53 -4.88
CA LEU A 106 -9.30 20.47 -5.68
C LEU A 106 -9.12 20.26 -7.18
N PHE A 107 -7.92 19.89 -7.62
CA PHE A 107 -7.68 19.56 -9.02
C PHE A 107 -8.45 18.31 -9.46
N LEU A 108 -8.44 17.25 -8.65
CA LEU A 108 -9.25 16.06 -8.93
C LEU A 108 -10.74 16.40 -8.99
N GLU A 109 -11.23 17.21 -8.05
CA GLU A 109 -12.61 17.68 -8.02
C GLU A 109 -12.97 18.50 -9.27
N ARG A 110 -12.12 19.44 -9.69
CA ARG A 110 -12.29 20.20 -10.94
C ARG A 110 -12.33 19.29 -12.15
N ARG A 111 -11.43 18.30 -12.23
CA ARG A 111 -11.43 17.33 -13.34
C ARG A 111 -12.76 16.60 -13.43
N VAL A 112 -13.31 16.12 -12.33
CA VAL A 112 -14.62 15.45 -12.32
C VAL A 112 -15.71 16.34 -12.90
N LEU A 113 -15.68 17.64 -12.58
CA LEU A 113 -16.67 18.62 -13.03
C LEU A 113 -16.42 19.16 -14.44
N ASP A 114 -15.21 19.02 -14.97
CA ASP A 114 -14.81 19.58 -16.26
C ASP A 114 -15.36 18.74 -17.44
N CYS A 115 -16.31 19.30 -18.16
CA CYS A 115 -16.93 18.67 -19.33
C CYS A 115 -16.05 18.70 -20.60
N SER A 116 -14.92 19.42 -20.59
CA SER A 116 -13.99 19.45 -21.72
C SER A 116 -13.03 18.26 -21.75
N ILE A 117 -12.85 17.57 -20.62
CA ILE A 117 -12.01 16.36 -20.55
C ILE A 117 -12.83 15.08 -20.72
N SER A 118 -12.16 13.99 -21.09
CA SER A 118 -12.84 12.74 -21.44
C SER A 118 -13.55 12.10 -20.25
N ILE A 119 -14.67 11.40 -20.52
CA ILE A 119 -15.45 10.68 -19.49
C ILE A 119 -14.55 9.72 -18.70
N GLN A 120 -13.65 9.01 -19.38
CA GLN A 120 -12.70 8.11 -18.75
C GLN A 120 -11.84 8.80 -17.68
N GLN A 121 -11.29 9.97 -18.00
CA GLN A 121 -10.46 10.72 -17.06
C GLN A 121 -11.27 11.23 -15.86
N ARG A 122 -12.51 11.65 -16.09
CA ARG A 122 -13.44 12.10 -15.03
C ARG A 122 -13.82 10.97 -14.09
N VAL A 123 -14.12 9.79 -14.64
CA VAL A 123 -14.42 8.57 -13.85
C VAL A 123 -13.22 8.18 -12.99
N LEU A 124 -12.02 8.17 -13.56
CA LEU A 124 -10.80 7.83 -12.81
C LEU A 124 -10.48 8.86 -11.72
N ALA A 125 -10.61 10.16 -12.02
CA ALA A 125 -10.39 11.23 -11.04
C ALA A 125 -11.38 11.12 -9.87
N GLY A 126 -12.65 10.89 -10.14
CA GLY A 126 -13.67 10.76 -9.10
C GLY A 126 -13.53 9.47 -8.27
N ALA A 127 -12.99 8.39 -8.83
CA ALA A 127 -12.69 7.19 -8.05
C ALA A 127 -11.58 7.44 -7.00
N PHE A 128 -10.55 8.23 -7.37
CA PHE A 128 -9.54 8.69 -6.41
C PHE A 128 -10.12 9.67 -5.40
N LEU A 129 -10.99 10.58 -5.83
CA LEU A 129 -11.67 11.52 -4.95
C LEU A 129 -12.54 10.80 -3.93
N LEU A 130 -13.27 9.76 -4.33
CA LEU A 130 -14.02 8.90 -3.41
C LEU A 130 -13.10 8.22 -2.40
N CYS A 131 -11.96 7.67 -2.84
CA CYS A 131 -11.00 7.06 -1.91
C CYS A 131 -10.44 8.07 -0.89
N ILE A 132 -10.32 9.34 -1.27
CA ILE A 132 -9.90 10.44 -0.38
C ILE A 132 -11.01 10.76 0.61
N PHE A 133 -12.21 11.07 0.13
CA PHE A 133 -13.33 11.49 0.96
C PHE A 133 -13.79 10.39 1.92
N ALA A 134 -13.92 9.16 1.44
CA ALA A 134 -14.28 8.02 2.27
C ALA A 134 -13.07 7.37 2.99
N SER A 135 -11.85 7.92 2.88
CA SER A 135 -10.61 7.36 3.45
C SER A 135 -10.41 5.85 3.21
N LEU A 136 -10.79 5.39 2.02
CA LEU A 136 -10.69 3.98 1.63
C LEU A 136 -9.25 3.60 1.30
N ARG A 137 -8.84 2.38 1.68
CA ARG A 137 -7.64 1.81 1.08
C ARG A 137 -7.94 1.48 -0.38
N PHE A 138 -6.96 1.65 -1.24
CA PHE A 138 -7.04 1.23 -2.65
C PHE A 138 -7.52 -0.22 -2.80
N SER A 139 -7.02 -1.13 -1.94
CA SER A 139 -7.45 -2.52 -1.95
C SER A 139 -8.91 -2.73 -1.56
N ASP A 140 -9.46 -1.90 -0.67
CA ASP A 140 -10.84 -2.02 -0.21
C ASP A 140 -11.79 -1.48 -1.31
N ALA A 141 -11.39 -0.42 -2.02
CA ALA A 141 -12.12 0.11 -3.17
C ALA A 141 -12.16 -0.84 -4.39
N LEU A 142 -11.17 -1.74 -4.53
CA LEU A 142 -11.22 -2.83 -5.53
C LEU A 142 -12.32 -3.86 -5.25
N TRP A 143 -12.94 -3.84 -4.06
CA TRP A 143 -14.06 -4.71 -3.70
C TRP A 143 -15.34 -3.91 -3.43
N CYS A 144 -15.44 -2.72 -4.03
CA CYS A 144 -16.64 -1.90 -4.02
C CYS A 144 -17.33 -2.02 -5.37
N PRO A 145 -18.49 -2.72 -5.47
CA PRO A 145 -19.26 -2.77 -6.69
C PRO A 145 -19.79 -1.37 -7.02
N PRO A 146 -19.43 -0.79 -8.18
CA PRO A 146 -19.87 0.54 -8.55
C PRO A 146 -21.41 0.64 -8.68
N ALA A 147 -22.10 -0.46 -8.98
CA ALA A 147 -23.57 -0.53 -9.02
C ALA A 147 -24.26 -0.32 -7.65
N ARG A 148 -23.50 -0.41 -6.54
CA ARG A 148 -24.02 -0.18 -5.17
C ARG A 148 -23.84 1.26 -4.68
N LEU A 149 -23.23 2.12 -5.49
CA LEU A 149 -23.14 3.55 -5.17
C LEU A 149 -24.52 4.19 -5.28
N CYS A 150 -24.93 4.91 -4.24
CA CYS A 150 -26.14 5.73 -4.26
C CYS A 150 -25.86 7.09 -3.62
N ILE A 151 -26.69 8.07 -3.96
CA ILE A 151 -26.67 9.38 -3.32
C ILE A 151 -27.96 9.54 -2.53
N THR A 152 -27.85 10.05 -1.31
CA THR A 152 -28.97 10.42 -0.46
C THR A 152 -28.67 11.77 0.17
N GLY A 153 -29.45 12.79 -0.19
CA GLY A 153 -29.21 14.16 0.22
C GLY A 153 -27.83 14.67 -0.20
N ASP A 154 -27.02 15.10 0.77
CA ASP A 154 -25.67 15.62 0.58
C ASP A 154 -24.58 14.53 0.61
N CYS A 155 -24.95 13.25 0.60
CA CYS A 155 -24.03 12.13 0.84
C CYS A 155 -24.05 11.09 -0.28
N LEU A 156 -22.87 10.65 -0.70
CA LEU A 156 -22.64 9.46 -1.50
C LEU A 156 -22.34 8.28 -0.56
N LEU A 157 -23.08 7.18 -0.70
CA LEU A 157 -23.02 6.02 0.18
C LEU A 157 -22.76 4.75 -0.64
N SER A 158 -22.03 3.79 -0.05
CA SER A 158 -21.86 2.44 -0.59
C SER A 158 -21.22 1.51 0.45
N VAL A 159 -20.81 0.33 0.00
CA VAL A 159 -20.24 -0.73 0.82
C VAL A 159 -19.08 -1.43 0.11
N CYS A 160 -17.97 -1.63 0.82
CA CYS A 160 -16.90 -2.54 0.41
C CYS A 160 -17.26 -3.97 0.82
N LEU A 161 -17.31 -4.92 -0.11
CA LEU A 161 -17.70 -6.31 0.16
C LEU A 161 -16.62 -7.10 0.89
N LYS A 162 -15.36 -6.78 0.64
CA LYS A 162 -14.20 -7.43 1.27
C LYS A 162 -13.21 -6.36 1.67
N THR A 163 -12.70 -6.45 2.90
CA THR A 163 -11.67 -5.54 3.39
C THR A 163 -10.58 -6.31 4.12
N LYS A 164 -9.44 -5.66 4.34
CA LYS A 164 -8.35 -6.25 5.15
C LYS A 164 -8.77 -6.47 6.62
N THR A 165 -9.67 -5.65 7.14
CA THR A 165 -9.91 -5.49 8.58
C THR A 165 -11.16 -6.18 9.09
N THR A 166 -12.10 -6.54 8.22
CA THR A 166 -13.31 -7.27 8.58
C THR A 166 -13.65 -8.32 7.53
N ARG A 167 -14.18 -9.46 7.99
CA ARG A 167 -14.77 -10.52 7.12
C ARG A 167 -16.18 -10.16 6.66
N ARG A 168 -16.78 -9.11 7.23
CA ARG A 168 -18.08 -8.56 6.84
C ARG A 168 -17.87 -7.41 5.86
N SER A 169 -18.95 -7.03 5.19
CA SER A 169 -18.97 -5.82 4.39
C SER A 169 -18.73 -4.58 5.26
N MET A 170 -18.14 -3.53 4.68
CA MET A 170 -17.79 -2.29 5.37
C MET A 170 -18.49 -1.11 4.67
N PRO A 171 -19.58 -0.57 5.24
CA PRO A 171 -20.21 0.64 4.73
C PRO A 171 -19.23 1.82 4.74
N PHE A 172 -19.42 2.76 3.83
CA PHE A 172 -18.70 4.04 3.83
C PHE A 172 -19.57 5.15 3.24
N GLY A 173 -19.23 6.39 3.58
CA GLY A 173 -19.86 7.59 3.05
C GLY A 173 -18.85 8.63 2.59
N ALA A 174 -19.27 9.47 1.66
CA ALA A 174 -18.55 10.65 1.20
C ALA A 174 -19.50 11.84 1.05
N VAL A 175 -19.12 13.02 1.54
CA VAL A 175 -19.88 14.25 1.29
C VAL A 175 -19.87 14.59 -0.20
N ALA A 176 -21.05 14.75 -0.79
CA ALA A 176 -21.25 14.86 -2.23
C ALA A 176 -20.82 16.21 -2.80
N GLY A 177 -20.80 17.25 -1.96
CA GLY A 177 -20.41 18.62 -2.31
C GLY A 177 -18.91 18.83 -2.49
N GLY A 178 -18.06 18.04 -1.83
CA GLY A 178 -16.61 18.27 -1.84
C GLY A 178 -16.22 19.66 -1.31
N PHE A 179 -15.15 20.26 -1.86
CA PHE A 179 -14.66 21.57 -1.44
C PHE A 179 -15.13 22.71 -2.36
N LEU A 180 -15.51 22.42 -3.60
CA LEU A 180 -15.81 23.44 -4.61
C LEU A 180 -17.30 23.77 -4.70
N HIS A 181 -18.17 22.88 -4.25
CA HIS A 181 -19.61 23.03 -4.52
C HIS A 181 -20.35 23.90 -3.51
N ARG A 182 -21.37 24.61 -3.99
CA ARG A 182 -22.24 25.53 -3.20
C ARG A 182 -23.73 25.45 -3.57
N GLY A 183 -24.18 24.41 -4.28
CA GLY A 183 -25.57 24.30 -4.78
C GLY A 183 -26.16 22.88 -4.77
N ALA A 184 -27.00 22.54 -5.75
CA ALA A 184 -27.75 21.26 -5.77
C ALA A 184 -26.93 20.00 -6.14
N SER A 185 -25.92 20.08 -7.02
CA SER A 185 -25.17 18.90 -7.51
C SER A 185 -23.64 19.05 -7.48
N GLY A 186 -22.97 18.43 -6.50
CA GLY A 186 -21.51 18.45 -6.36
C GLY A 186 -20.77 17.39 -7.19
N TRP A 187 -19.46 17.23 -6.94
CA TRP A 187 -18.60 16.29 -7.69
C TRP A 187 -19.13 14.85 -7.69
N ALA A 188 -19.72 14.40 -6.57
CA ALA A 188 -20.19 13.02 -6.46
C ALA A 188 -21.38 12.73 -7.37
N HIS A 189 -22.27 13.72 -7.59
CA HIS A 189 -23.41 13.61 -8.50
C HIS A 189 -22.93 13.49 -9.95
N ALA A 190 -22.07 14.41 -10.36
CA ALA A 190 -21.48 14.40 -11.70
C ALA A 190 -20.73 13.09 -11.95
N TRP A 191 -19.94 12.63 -10.99
CA TRP A 191 -19.17 11.40 -11.10
C TRP A 191 -20.05 10.15 -11.13
N LEU A 192 -21.03 10.03 -10.23
CA LEU A 192 -21.91 8.85 -10.18
C LEU A 192 -22.68 8.66 -11.48
N HIS A 193 -23.16 9.76 -12.07
CA HIS A 193 -23.81 9.72 -13.38
C HIS A 193 -22.88 9.12 -14.46
N LEU A 194 -21.61 9.53 -14.51
CA LEU A 194 -20.63 8.98 -15.46
C LEU A 194 -20.30 7.51 -15.18
N VAL A 195 -20.26 7.11 -13.90
CA VAL A 195 -20.08 5.70 -13.52
C VAL A 195 -21.27 4.88 -14.02
N GLN A 196 -22.50 5.34 -13.82
CA GLN A 196 -23.72 4.66 -14.28
C GLN A 196 -23.74 4.51 -15.81
N LEU A 197 -23.41 5.56 -16.55
CA LEU A 197 -23.29 5.49 -18.02
C LEU A 197 -22.23 4.47 -18.45
N SER A 198 -21.07 4.46 -17.79
CA SER A 198 -19.99 3.53 -18.09
C SER A 198 -20.37 2.07 -17.78
N LEU A 199 -21.12 1.85 -16.70
CA LEU A 199 -21.67 0.53 -16.34
C LEU A 199 -22.71 0.06 -17.34
N GLN A 200 -23.62 0.94 -17.77
CA GLN A 200 -24.61 0.62 -18.79
C GLN A 200 -23.92 0.24 -20.11
N ALA A 201 -22.92 1.01 -20.54
CA ALA A 201 -22.11 0.70 -21.72
C ALA A 201 -21.40 -0.66 -21.58
N THR A 202 -20.84 -0.94 -20.40
CA THR A 202 -20.20 -2.22 -20.09
C THR A 202 -21.20 -3.38 -20.19
N ALA A 203 -22.39 -3.24 -19.61
CA ALA A 203 -23.43 -4.27 -19.64
C ALA A 203 -23.96 -4.54 -21.05
N MET A 204 -24.06 -3.51 -21.91
CA MET A 204 -24.48 -3.69 -23.30
C MET A 204 -23.47 -4.51 -24.12
N LEU A 205 -22.16 -4.31 -23.90
CA LEU A 205 -21.12 -5.01 -24.66
C LEU A 205 -20.70 -6.35 -24.00
N HIS A 206 -20.87 -6.46 -22.69
CA HIS A 206 -20.47 -7.61 -21.90
C HIS A 206 -21.60 -8.02 -20.93
N PRO A 207 -22.74 -8.55 -21.42
CA PRO A 207 -23.93 -8.81 -20.59
C PRO A 207 -23.72 -9.84 -19.47
N ASN A 208 -22.75 -10.75 -19.64
CA ASN A 208 -22.40 -11.76 -18.63
C ASN A 208 -21.32 -11.29 -17.65
N PHE A 209 -20.96 -10.00 -17.68
CA PHE A 209 -19.92 -9.42 -16.84
C PHE A 209 -20.50 -8.29 -16.00
N THR A 210 -20.43 -8.44 -14.68
CA THR A 210 -20.83 -7.40 -13.73
C THR A 210 -19.60 -6.91 -12.98
N PRO A 211 -19.16 -5.67 -13.21
CA PRO A 211 -18.05 -5.09 -12.47
C PRO A 211 -18.33 -5.06 -10.97
N ASP A 212 -17.45 -5.68 -10.17
CA ASP A 212 -17.49 -5.70 -8.70
C ASP A 212 -16.34 -4.89 -8.06
N PHE A 213 -15.66 -4.09 -8.88
CA PHE A 213 -14.51 -3.24 -8.52
C PHE A 213 -14.75 -1.79 -8.94
N LEU A 214 -14.44 -0.85 -8.06
CA LEU A 214 -14.57 0.57 -8.36
C LEU A 214 -13.39 1.11 -9.17
N LEU A 215 -12.18 0.70 -8.79
CA LEU A 215 -10.94 1.13 -9.44
C LEU A 215 -10.67 0.19 -10.60
N ALA A 216 -10.94 0.67 -11.82
CA ALA A 216 -10.95 -0.15 -13.02
C ALA A 216 -9.85 0.25 -14.01
N LYS A 217 -9.30 -0.75 -14.69
CA LYS A 217 -8.74 -0.57 -16.02
C LYS A 217 -9.91 -0.34 -16.97
N MET A 218 -9.94 0.86 -17.56
CA MET A 218 -11.00 1.26 -18.47
C MET A 218 -10.66 0.84 -19.91
N GLY A 219 -11.68 0.68 -20.76
CA GLY A 219 -11.51 0.45 -22.20
C GLY A 219 -10.83 1.61 -22.93
N ASP A 220 -10.43 1.37 -24.17
CA ASP A 220 -9.59 2.28 -24.95
C ASP A 220 -10.35 3.53 -25.45
N ASP A 221 -11.68 3.47 -25.60
CA ASP A 221 -12.49 4.64 -25.95
C ASP A 221 -12.63 5.57 -24.73
N PRO A 222 -12.00 6.76 -24.74
CA PRO A 222 -12.03 7.67 -23.61
C PRO A 222 -13.39 8.38 -23.46
N ALA A 223 -14.21 8.42 -24.51
CA ALA A 223 -15.54 9.04 -24.51
C ALA A 223 -16.63 8.06 -24.05
N ARG A 224 -16.43 6.75 -24.23
CA ARG A 224 -17.37 5.70 -23.77
C ARG A 224 -16.61 4.62 -22.98
N PRO A 225 -16.07 4.96 -21.81
CA PRO A 225 -15.18 4.05 -21.11
C PRO A 225 -15.96 2.86 -20.53
N LEU A 226 -15.39 1.67 -20.68
CA LEU A 226 -15.94 0.42 -20.16
C LEU A 226 -15.15 -0.02 -18.93
N PHE A 227 -15.81 -0.61 -17.94
CA PHE A 227 -15.13 -1.30 -16.85
C PHE A 227 -14.69 -2.67 -17.38
N LEU A 228 -13.37 -2.94 -17.46
CA LEU A 228 -12.87 -4.19 -18.03
C LEU A 228 -12.23 -5.13 -17.00
N ALA A 229 -11.45 -4.57 -16.08
CA ALA A 229 -10.74 -5.36 -15.07
C ALA A 229 -10.39 -4.48 -13.86
N PRO A 230 -10.15 -5.06 -12.68
CA PRO A 230 -9.63 -4.30 -11.54
C PRO A 230 -8.26 -3.71 -11.84
N MET A 231 -8.08 -2.43 -11.51
CA MET A 231 -6.79 -1.75 -11.65
C MET A 231 -5.78 -2.28 -10.63
N SER A 232 -4.58 -2.64 -11.08
CA SER A 232 -3.52 -3.04 -10.16
C SER A 232 -3.04 -1.87 -9.31
N ARG A 233 -2.43 -2.18 -8.16
CA ARG A 233 -1.83 -1.16 -7.29
C ARG A 233 -0.75 -0.34 -8.03
N SER A 234 0.04 -0.98 -8.89
CA SER A 234 1.13 -0.32 -9.63
C SER A 234 0.57 0.66 -10.65
N GLU A 235 -0.45 0.26 -11.42
CA GLU A 235 -1.16 1.15 -12.34
C GLU A 235 -1.77 2.33 -11.59
N GLY A 236 -2.38 2.10 -10.42
CA GLY A 236 -2.92 3.16 -9.58
C GLY A 236 -1.87 4.16 -9.10
N VAL A 237 -0.66 3.70 -8.74
CA VAL A 237 0.46 4.60 -8.38
C VAL A 237 0.91 5.42 -9.59
N VAL A 238 1.07 4.79 -10.75
CA VAL A 238 1.48 5.47 -11.99
C VAL A 238 0.46 6.54 -12.38
N LEU A 239 -0.84 6.20 -12.35
CA LEU A 239 -1.92 7.13 -12.67
C LEU A 239 -1.99 8.30 -11.68
N LEU A 240 -1.90 8.01 -10.37
CA LEU A 240 -1.88 9.05 -9.34
C LEU A 240 -0.71 10.03 -9.55
N ARG A 241 0.49 9.49 -9.83
CA ARG A 241 1.68 10.32 -10.06
C ARG A 241 1.57 11.09 -11.37
N ARG A 242 1.02 10.52 -12.43
CA ARG A 242 0.75 11.23 -13.70
C ARG A 242 -0.15 12.43 -13.48
N LEU A 243 -1.29 12.24 -12.81
CA LEU A 243 -2.22 13.33 -12.47
C LEU A 243 -1.53 14.39 -11.60
N PHE A 244 -0.69 13.96 -10.66
CA PHE A 244 0.11 14.86 -9.84
C PHE A 244 1.06 15.69 -10.70
N TYR A 245 1.84 15.09 -11.59
CA TYR A 245 2.71 15.84 -12.50
C TYR A 245 1.94 16.81 -13.38
N GLU A 246 0.78 16.40 -13.93
CA GLU A 246 -0.09 17.27 -14.72
C GLU A 246 -0.54 18.51 -13.92
N ARG A 247 -0.91 18.33 -12.64
CA ARG A 247 -1.30 19.46 -11.77
C ARG A 247 -0.17 20.46 -11.53
N TYR A 248 1.06 19.98 -11.38
CA TYR A 248 2.21 20.79 -10.98
C TYR A 248 3.19 21.09 -12.13
N GLN A 249 2.83 20.79 -13.39
CA GLN A 249 3.71 20.99 -14.55
C GLN A 249 4.19 22.45 -14.68
N ASN A 250 3.31 23.40 -14.37
CA ASN A 250 3.58 24.85 -14.44
C ASN A 250 4.04 25.45 -13.11
N THR A 251 4.21 24.64 -12.06
CA THR A 251 4.67 25.10 -10.74
C THR A 251 6.21 25.08 -10.72
N PRO A 252 6.90 26.11 -10.17
CA PRO A 252 8.34 26.06 -9.98
C PRO A 252 8.77 24.86 -9.12
N ALA A 253 9.89 24.21 -9.46
CA ALA A 253 10.34 22.99 -8.78
C ALA A 253 10.48 23.14 -7.26
N SER A 254 10.92 24.32 -6.79
CA SER A 254 11.02 24.67 -5.37
C SER A 254 9.68 24.67 -4.62
N CYS A 255 8.57 24.86 -5.32
CA CYS A 255 7.22 24.90 -4.75
C CYS A 255 6.45 23.58 -4.95
N ARG A 256 7.01 22.60 -5.69
CA ARG A 256 6.32 21.34 -5.97
C ARG A 256 6.37 20.40 -4.75
N PRO A 257 5.27 19.72 -4.40
CA PRO A 257 5.32 18.63 -3.43
C PRO A 257 6.17 17.46 -3.94
N GLU A 258 6.89 16.78 -3.03
CA GLU A 258 7.76 15.64 -3.34
C GLU A 258 6.92 14.42 -3.83
N PRO A 259 7.08 13.97 -5.09
CA PRO A 259 6.26 12.89 -5.66
C PRO A 259 6.66 11.50 -5.14
N ASP A 260 7.86 11.35 -4.59
CA ASP A 260 8.44 10.07 -4.17
C ASP A 260 7.74 9.44 -2.97
N LEU A 261 7.04 10.25 -2.17
CA LEU A 261 6.23 9.80 -1.04
C LEU A 261 4.78 9.57 -1.44
N LEU A 262 4.40 9.85 -2.69
CA LEU A 262 3.05 9.63 -3.18
C LEU A 262 2.88 8.19 -3.66
N GLY A 263 1.82 7.56 -3.16
CA GLY A 263 1.34 6.27 -3.63
C GLY A 263 -0.15 6.14 -3.33
N VAL A 264 -0.77 5.05 -3.73
CA VAL A 264 -2.23 4.90 -3.57
C VAL A 264 -2.73 4.94 -2.11
N HIS A 265 -1.84 4.78 -1.12
CA HIS A 265 -2.20 4.96 0.29
C HIS A 265 -2.33 6.43 0.68
N SER A 266 -1.73 7.36 -0.08
CA SER A 266 -1.94 8.81 0.05
C SER A 266 -3.42 9.16 -0.02
N LEU A 267 -4.21 8.46 -0.85
CA LEU A 267 -5.67 8.63 -0.94
C LEU A 267 -6.31 8.49 0.44
N LYS A 268 -6.10 7.36 1.12
CA LYS A 268 -6.66 7.09 2.46
C LYS A 268 -6.26 8.14 3.50
N VAL A 269 -4.98 8.46 3.57
CA VAL A 269 -4.43 9.26 4.68
C VAL A 269 -4.66 10.76 4.54
N THR A 270 -5.16 11.23 3.39
CA THR A 270 -5.30 12.66 3.09
C THR A 270 -6.26 13.36 4.07
N LEU A 271 -7.54 12.99 4.10
CA LEU A 271 -8.49 13.63 5.02
C LEU A 271 -8.18 13.33 6.49
N LEU A 272 -7.65 12.14 6.79
CA LEU A 272 -7.18 11.81 8.14
C LEU A 272 -6.08 12.78 8.60
N SER A 273 -5.16 13.13 7.72
CA SER A 273 -4.12 14.13 8.03
C SER A 273 -4.71 15.53 8.23
N TYR A 274 -5.77 15.89 7.50
CA TYR A 274 -6.41 17.20 7.63
C TYR A 274 -7.14 17.31 8.97
N GLY A 275 -7.96 16.30 9.32
CA GLY A 275 -8.65 16.27 10.60
C GLY A 275 -7.70 16.26 11.80
N ARG A 276 -6.54 15.59 11.68
CA ARG A 276 -5.51 15.65 12.73
C ARG A 276 -4.96 17.06 12.96
N GLN A 277 -4.82 17.88 11.91
CA GLN A 277 -4.37 19.27 12.02
C GLN A 277 -5.45 20.19 12.59
N LEU A 278 -6.72 19.87 12.31
CA LEU A 278 -7.90 20.55 12.88
C LEU A 278 -8.22 20.10 14.30
N LEU A 279 -7.48 19.14 14.86
CA LEU A 279 -7.73 18.54 16.17
C LEU A 279 -9.15 17.97 16.30
N ILE A 280 -9.70 17.42 15.20
CA ILE A 280 -10.99 16.72 15.25
C ILE A 280 -10.89 15.55 16.22
N ARG A 281 -12.00 15.31 16.94
CA ARG A 281 -12.08 14.28 17.98
C ARG A 281 -11.58 12.91 17.50
N GLU A 282 -10.91 12.20 18.39
CA GLU A 282 -10.23 10.94 18.06
C GLU A 282 -11.20 9.82 17.64
N ASP A 283 -12.42 9.81 18.19
CA ASP A 283 -13.46 8.85 17.83
C ASP A 283 -13.90 9.03 16.37
N LEU A 284 -14.19 10.27 15.94
CA LEU A 284 -14.51 10.58 14.55
C LEU A 284 -13.34 10.28 13.60
N GLN A 285 -12.12 10.63 14.00
CA GLN A 285 -10.89 10.31 13.27
C GLN A 285 -10.73 8.79 13.07
N ARG A 286 -11.03 8.01 14.11
CA ARG A 286 -10.96 6.54 14.10
C ARG A 286 -12.02 5.94 13.19
N GLN A 287 -13.26 6.42 13.28
CA GLN A 287 -14.37 5.99 12.43
C GLN A 287 -14.12 6.32 10.96
N GLN A 288 -13.69 7.54 10.62
CA GLN A 288 -13.26 7.91 9.26
C GLN A 288 -12.13 6.98 8.76
N GLY A 289 -11.24 6.56 9.65
CA GLY A 289 -10.16 5.62 9.34
C GLY A 289 -10.62 4.16 9.16
N HIS A 290 -11.89 3.87 9.34
CA HIS A 290 -12.50 2.53 9.36
C HIS A 290 -11.91 1.63 10.46
N HIS A 291 -11.55 2.24 11.59
CA HIS A 291 -11.05 1.53 12.75
C HIS A 291 -12.19 1.36 13.76
N ARG A 292 -12.44 0.12 14.20
CA ARG A 292 -13.40 -0.16 15.27
C ARG A 292 -12.69 -0.04 16.62
N ALA A 293 -13.36 0.54 17.62
CA ALA A 293 -12.85 0.46 18.98
C ALA A 293 -12.90 -1.00 19.45
N SER A 294 -11.85 -1.48 20.11
CA SER A 294 -11.86 -2.81 20.75
C SER A 294 -12.84 -2.88 21.92
N ILE A 295 -13.23 -1.73 22.46
CA ILE A 295 -14.23 -1.52 23.52
C ILE A 295 -15.46 -0.81 22.92
N ALA A 296 -15.80 -1.12 21.67
CA ALA A 296 -17.07 -0.71 21.09
C ALA A 296 -18.18 -1.52 21.81
N GLY A 297 -18.78 -0.91 22.82
CA GLY A 297 -19.89 -1.50 23.57
C GLY A 297 -21.14 -1.69 22.72
N MET A 298 -22.23 -2.13 23.37
CA MET A 298 -23.52 -2.35 22.73
C MET A 298 -24.05 -1.14 21.94
N SER A 299 -23.59 0.08 22.25
CA SER A 299 -23.94 1.32 21.54
C SER A 299 -23.59 1.30 20.04
N ASP A 300 -22.41 0.77 19.66
CA ASP A 300 -22.02 0.68 18.24
C ASP A 300 -22.79 -0.45 17.53
N LEU A 301 -23.16 -1.50 18.27
CA LEU A 301 -23.96 -2.61 17.74
C LEU A 301 -25.41 -2.18 17.46
N TYR A 302 -25.99 -1.35 18.33
CA TYR A 302 -27.37 -0.87 18.20
C TYR A 302 -27.51 0.42 17.40
N GLY A 303 -26.45 1.22 17.28
CA GLY A 303 -26.46 2.45 16.47
C GLY A 303 -26.74 2.19 15.00
N ARG A 304 -26.33 1.02 14.47
CA ARG A 304 -26.58 0.52 13.09
C ARG A 304 -26.19 1.47 11.94
N ASP A 305 -25.58 2.61 12.25
CA ASP A 305 -25.12 3.62 11.30
C ASP A 305 -23.59 3.76 11.40
N ASP A 306 -22.90 3.01 10.54
CA ASP A 306 -21.43 3.03 10.43
C ASP A 306 -20.91 4.26 9.65
N VAL A 307 -21.78 5.12 9.09
CA VAL A 307 -21.38 6.22 8.18
C VAL A 307 -21.59 7.61 8.76
N ALA A 308 -22.44 7.78 9.78
CA ALA A 308 -22.71 9.07 10.42
C ALA A 308 -21.44 9.80 10.90
N GLY A 309 -20.59 9.14 11.67
CA GLY A 309 -19.36 9.75 12.19
C GLY A 309 -18.32 10.09 11.11
N PRO A 310 -18.04 9.20 10.13
CA PRO A 310 -17.24 9.55 8.96
C PRO A 310 -17.76 10.77 8.19
N LEU A 311 -19.08 10.88 7.99
CA LEU A 311 -19.68 12.02 7.30
C LEU A 311 -19.55 13.32 8.11
N GLU A 312 -19.77 13.25 9.43
CA GLU A 312 -19.56 14.39 10.33
C GLU A 312 -18.10 14.86 10.32
N PHE A 313 -17.15 13.93 10.38
CA PHE A 313 -15.73 14.22 10.22
C PHE A 313 -15.45 14.99 8.93
N GLN A 314 -16.01 14.53 7.81
CA GLN A 314 -15.81 15.15 6.51
C GLN A 314 -16.42 16.55 6.44
N ARG A 315 -17.62 16.76 7.02
CA ARG A 315 -18.26 18.09 7.09
C ARG A 315 -17.40 19.09 7.86
N GLN A 316 -16.82 18.68 8.99
CA GLN A 316 -15.89 19.55 9.75
C GLN A 316 -14.65 19.93 8.95
N VAL A 317 -14.03 18.95 8.24
CA VAL A 317 -12.87 19.24 7.39
C VAL A 317 -13.23 20.16 6.23
N VAL A 318 -14.35 19.89 5.55
CA VAL A 318 -14.84 20.73 4.45
C VAL A 318 -15.11 22.14 4.97
N GLY A 319 -15.95 22.29 6.00
CA GLY A 319 -16.29 23.58 6.60
C GLY A 319 -15.07 24.42 6.93
N ALA A 320 -14.09 23.84 7.65
CA ALA A 320 -12.85 24.54 7.98
C ALA A 320 -12.08 25.00 6.74
N VAL A 321 -11.97 24.16 5.69
CA VAL A 321 -11.30 24.54 4.44
C VAL A 321 -12.01 25.72 3.77
N LEU A 322 -13.34 25.73 3.80
CA LEU A 322 -14.14 26.83 3.25
C LEU A 322 -13.97 28.12 4.06
N GLU A 323 -13.80 28.02 5.37
CA GLU A 323 -13.52 29.13 6.29
C GLU A 323 -12.06 29.63 6.22
N GLY A 324 -11.21 29.02 5.39
CA GLY A 324 -9.85 29.48 5.14
C GLY A 324 -8.74 28.57 5.67
N PHE A 325 -9.07 27.46 6.33
CA PHE A 325 -8.06 26.47 6.70
C PHE A 325 -7.32 25.95 5.46
N ARG A 326 -6.00 25.87 5.55
CA ARG A 326 -5.13 25.31 4.50
C ARG A 326 -4.25 24.22 5.12
N PRO A 327 -4.53 22.94 4.84
CA PRO A 327 -3.74 21.84 5.38
C PRO A 327 -2.28 21.96 4.96
N ARG A 328 -1.37 21.81 5.93
CA ARG A 328 0.07 21.71 5.67
C ARG A 328 0.46 20.25 5.46
N ARG A 329 1.56 20.00 4.77
CA ARG A 329 2.06 18.65 4.52
C ARG A 329 3.00 18.23 5.65
N PRO A 330 2.65 17.22 6.47
CA PRO A 330 3.52 16.74 7.52
C PRO A 330 4.79 16.09 6.93
N ARG A 331 5.94 16.35 7.54
CA ARG A 331 7.23 15.75 7.18
C ARG A 331 7.82 14.98 8.35
N LEU A 332 8.41 13.81 8.07
CA LEU A 332 8.97 12.87 9.04
C LEU A 332 8.08 12.65 10.29
N ARG A 333 6.76 12.50 10.10
CA ARG A 333 5.77 12.38 11.19
C ARG A 333 5.82 13.51 12.24
N GLY A 334 6.17 14.73 11.81
CA GLY A 334 6.33 15.89 12.69
C GLY A 334 7.78 16.14 13.12
N GLY A 335 8.73 15.28 12.72
CA GLY A 335 10.15 15.50 12.95
C GLY A 335 10.77 16.64 12.13
N LEU A 336 10.06 17.13 11.11
CA LEU A 336 10.42 18.35 10.37
C LEU A 336 9.23 19.31 10.25
N PRO A 337 9.49 20.63 10.08
CA PRO A 337 8.44 21.59 9.83
C PRO A 337 7.56 21.18 8.65
N PRO A 338 6.23 21.27 8.79
CA PRO A 338 5.32 20.90 7.72
C PRO A 338 5.42 21.92 6.58
N THR A 339 5.37 21.45 5.34
CA THR A 339 5.49 22.31 4.16
C THR A 339 4.13 22.82 3.71
N ALA A 340 4.08 24.08 3.30
CA ALA A 340 2.88 24.66 2.72
C ALA A 340 2.52 23.96 1.39
N ASP A 341 1.24 24.07 1.06
CA ASP A 341 0.75 23.83 -0.30
C ASP A 341 0.91 25.11 -1.13
N ILE A 342 0.73 25.02 -2.45
CA ILE A 342 0.63 26.20 -3.30
C ILE A 342 -0.66 26.95 -3.02
N ASP A 343 -0.65 28.25 -3.28
CA ASP A 343 -1.84 29.08 -3.12
C ASP A 343 -2.96 28.65 -4.07
N ILE A 344 -4.16 28.61 -3.52
CA ILE A 344 -5.38 28.17 -4.19
C ILE A 344 -6.53 29.10 -3.85
N GLN A 345 -7.24 29.53 -4.89
CA GLN A 345 -8.51 30.22 -4.74
C GLN A 345 -9.63 29.20 -4.61
N LEU A 346 -10.42 29.35 -3.55
CA LEU A 346 -11.68 28.64 -3.34
C LEU A 346 -12.85 29.54 -3.77
N PRO A 347 -13.98 28.97 -4.21
CA PRO A 347 -15.20 29.72 -4.41
C PRO A 347 -15.63 30.41 -3.11
N THR A 348 -15.90 31.71 -3.19
CA THR A 348 -16.43 32.51 -2.09
C THR A 348 -17.73 31.88 -1.58
N VAL A 349 -17.87 31.77 -0.26
CA VAL A 349 -19.14 31.38 0.37
C VAL A 349 -20.09 32.57 0.21
N PRO A 350 -21.22 32.46 -0.52
CA PRO A 350 -22.25 33.49 -0.44
C PRO A 350 -22.71 33.56 1.01
N GLY A 351 -22.82 34.77 1.57
CA GLY A 351 -23.38 34.96 2.91
C GLY A 351 -24.74 34.27 3.03
N SER A 352 -25.09 33.81 4.23
CA SER A 352 -26.24 32.97 4.58
C SER A 352 -27.64 33.53 4.26
N SER A 353 -27.79 34.46 3.31
CA SER A 353 -29.04 35.16 3.01
C SER A 353 -29.71 34.77 1.69
N ASP A 354 -29.03 34.09 0.77
CA ASP A 354 -29.54 33.92 -0.62
C ASP A 354 -29.70 32.46 -1.05
N MET A 355 -30.42 31.65 -0.27
CA MET A 355 -30.87 30.33 -0.75
C MET A 355 -32.40 30.29 -0.80
N PRO A 356 -33.02 30.11 -1.99
CA PRO A 356 -34.44 29.85 -2.10
C PRO A 356 -34.76 28.46 -1.56
N ALA A 357 -35.91 28.32 -0.88
CA ALA A 357 -36.38 27.08 -0.30
C ALA A 357 -36.61 26.02 -1.38
N ILE A 358 -36.07 24.81 -1.19
CA ILE A 358 -36.29 23.66 -2.08
C ILE A 358 -37.51 22.91 -1.57
N GLU A 359 -38.56 22.84 -2.39
CA GLU A 359 -39.72 21.96 -2.17
C GLU A 359 -39.31 20.50 -2.29
N ALA A 360 -39.60 19.71 -1.26
CA ALA A 360 -39.36 18.28 -1.23
C ALA A 360 -40.45 17.54 -2.05
N ASN A 361 -40.03 16.79 -3.07
CA ASN A 361 -40.92 15.83 -3.72
C ASN A 361 -41.05 14.54 -2.89
N PRO A 362 -42.25 13.94 -2.81
CA PRO A 362 -42.50 12.77 -1.97
C PRO A 362 -41.86 11.49 -2.52
N VAL A 363 -41.27 10.71 -1.60
CA VAL A 363 -40.66 9.40 -1.84
C VAL A 363 -41.75 8.32 -1.89
N PRO A 364 -41.79 7.42 -2.89
CA PRO A 364 -42.70 6.27 -2.88
C PRO A 364 -42.22 5.18 -1.90
N PRO A 365 -43.15 4.42 -1.28
CA PRO A 365 -42.81 3.45 -0.24
C PRO A 365 -42.09 2.20 -0.79
N PRO A 366 -41.26 1.53 0.04
CA PRO A 366 -40.48 0.37 -0.37
C PRO A 366 -41.33 -0.91 -0.50
N GLU A 367 -41.08 -1.68 -1.56
CA GLU A 367 -41.59 -3.04 -1.74
C GLU A 367 -40.92 -4.02 -0.75
N ILE A 368 -41.74 -4.85 -0.12
CA ILE A 368 -41.35 -5.85 0.89
C ILE A 368 -40.89 -7.12 0.19
N HIS A 369 -39.66 -7.57 0.46
CA HIS A 369 -39.22 -8.93 0.14
C HIS A 369 -38.99 -9.74 1.44
N PRO A 370 -39.31 -11.04 1.46
CA PRO A 370 -39.44 -11.84 2.68
C PRO A 370 -38.10 -12.11 3.38
N GLU A 371 -38.14 -12.05 4.71
CA GLU A 371 -37.04 -12.24 5.65
C GLU A 371 -36.48 -13.68 5.63
N LEU A 372 -35.15 -13.81 5.79
CA LEU A 372 -34.50 -15.10 6.05
C LEU A 372 -34.61 -15.47 7.55
N PRO A 373 -34.80 -16.76 7.91
CA PRO A 373 -35.03 -17.17 9.30
C PRO A 373 -33.84 -16.94 10.25
N GLU A 374 -34.16 -16.51 11.48
CA GLU A 374 -33.28 -16.16 12.62
C GLU A 374 -32.28 -17.24 13.07
N ALA A 375 -32.41 -18.49 12.63
CA ALA A 375 -31.61 -19.61 13.12
C ALA A 375 -30.13 -19.62 12.64
N VAL A 376 -29.73 -18.72 11.73
CA VAL A 376 -28.34 -18.64 11.22
C VAL A 376 -27.50 -17.60 12.00
N ALA A 377 -28.13 -16.72 12.78
CA ALA A 377 -27.44 -15.64 13.51
C ALA A 377 -26.69 -16.14 14.76
N GLU A 378 -27.17 -17.21 15.40
CA GLU A 378 -26.65 -17.67 16.70
C GLU A 378 -25.37 -18.52 16.62
N ALA A 379 -25.09 -19.17 15.48
CA ALA A 379 -23.90 -20.00 15.31
C ALA A 379 -22.59 -19.20 15.04
N LEU A 380 -22.67 -17.87 14.86
CA LEU A 380 -21.53 -17.02 14.49
C LEU A 380 -20.84 -16.34 15.68
N SER A 381 -21.26 -16.64 16.92
CA SER A 381 -20.86 -15.93 18.14
C SER A 381 -19.64 -16.50 18.87
N MET A 382 -19.11 -17.68 18.51
CA MET A 382 -18.01 -18.29 19.29
C MET A 382 -16.80 -18.61 18.44
N THR A 383 -15.81 -17.71 18.47
CA THR A 383 -14.37 -17.99 18.64
C THR A 383 -13.58 -16.73 18.26
N MET A 384 -13.12 -15.98 19.26
CA MET A 384 -12.12 -14.92 19.08
C MET A 384 -10.89 -15.27 19.90
N GLU A 385 -9.81 -15.65 19.23
CA GLU A 385 -8.46 -15.44 19.74
C GLU A 385 -7.82 -14.27 18.97
N PRO A 386 -7.17 -13.31 19.66
CA PRO A 386 -6.57 -12.15 19.02
C PRO A 386 -5.23 -12.52 18.38
N LEU A 387 -5.09 -12.20 17.09
CA LEU A 387 -3.80 -12.19 16.41
C LEU A 387 -2.99 -10.94 16.82
N PRO A 388 -1.68 -11.07 17.11
CA PRO A 388 -0.83 -9.94 17.45
C PRO A 388 -0.64 -8.98 16.25
N PRO A 389 -0.39 -7.68 16.51
CA PRO A 389 -0.35 -6.66 15.48
C PRO A 389 0.97 -6.74 14.73
N ASP A 390 0.95 -6.92 13.42
CA ASP A 390 2.21 -7.00 12.68
C ASP A 390 2.19 -6.37 11.27
N ALA A 391 3.07 -5.38 11.18
CA ALA A 391 3.89 -4.91 10.06
C ALA A 391 3.23 -4.51 8.73
N SER A 392 3.28 -3.20 8.49
CA SER A 392 3.00 -2.49 7.25
C SER A 392 3.85 -2.99 6.06
N SER A 393 3.21 -2.98 4.89
CA SER A 393 3.75 -3.35 3.58
C SER A 393 4.90 -2.42 3.15
N SER A 394 6.12 -2.94 3.00
CA SER A 394 7.24 -2.24 2.37
C SER A 394 7.10 -2.25 0.84
N SER A 395 7.04 -1.07 0.22
CA SER A 395 7.19 -0.90 -1.23
C SER A 395 8.67 -0.98 -1.63
N GLY A 396 9.00 -1.87 -2.57
CA GLY A 396 10.33 -1.94 -3.17
C GLY A 396 10.62 -0.71 -4.05
N VAL A 397 11.83 -0.20 -3.94
CA VAL A 397 12.39 0.85 -4.80
C VAL A 397 13.40 0.16 -5.72
N ALA A 398 13.38 0.49 -7.01
CA ALA A 398 14.41 0.11 -7.97
C ALA A 398 15.55 1.13 -7.87
N GLU A 399 16.80 0.67 -7.82
CA GLU A 399 17.97 1.54 -7.92
C GLU A 399 18.89 1.07 -9.05
N ASP A 400 19.27 2.08 -9.82
CA ASP A 400 20.13 2.14 -11.00
C ASP A 400 21.61 2.14 -10.57
N TRP A 401 22.50 1.51 -11.36
CA TRP A 401 23.94 1.52 -11.10
C TRP A 401 24.73 1.62 -12.41
N THR A 402 25.53 2.68 -12.52
CA THR A 402 26.59 2.85 -13.53
C THR A 402 27.80 1.99 -13.19
N GLU A 403 28.24 1.17 -14.15
CA GLU A 403 29.42 0.30 -14.07
C GLU A 403 30.71 1.08 -14.45
N VAL A 404 31.79 0.85 -13.69
CA VAL A 404 33.16 1.28 -14.04
C VAL A 404 33.98 0.00 -14.17
N HIS A 405 34.46 -0.30 -15.39
CA HIS A 405 35.34 -1.44 -15.65
C HIS A 405 36.82 -1.05 -15.57
N GLY A 406 37.62 -1.88 -14.89
CA GLY A 406 39.09 -1.92 -14.95
C GLY A 406 39.55 -3.29 -15.50
N PRO A 407 40.80 -3.40 -16.02
CA PRO A 407 41.22 -4.55 -16.83
C PRO A 407 41.72 -5.75 -16.02
N ALA A 408 41.35 -6.96 -16.51
CA ALA A 408 41.89 -8.32 -16.29
C ALA A 408 42.53 -8.63 -14.91
N ASP A 409 41.70 -9.08 -13.96
CA ASP A 409 42.02 -9.27 -12.54
C ASP A 409 42.67 -10.64 -12.22
N GLU A 410 43.80 -10.62 -11.50
CA GLU A 410 44.12 -11.66 -10.52
C GLU A 410 42.99 -11.69 -9.48
N TYR A 411 42.29 -12.83 -9.38
CA TYR A 411 41.17 -12.97 -8.45
C TYR A 411 41.64 -13.44 -7.07
N PHE A 412 41.50 -12.58 -6.08
CA PHE A 412 41.69 -12.93 -4.66
C PHE A 412 40.37 -13.33 -4.00
N PHE A 413 40.45 -14.10 -2.91
CA PHE A 413 39.29 -14.63 -2.17
C PHE A 413 39.36 -14.31 -0.68
N LEU A 414 38.18 -14.12 -0.08
CA LEU A 414 37.98 -14.12 1.37
C LEU A 414 37.20 -15.39 1.74
N LEU A 415 37.85 -16.27 2.49
CA LEU A 415 37.36 -17.59 2.87
C LEU A 415 36.63 -17.52 4.21
N ASN A 416 35.39 -17.99 4.25
CA ASN A 416 34.68 -18.21 5.50
C ASN A 416 34.95 -19.63 6.00
N GLY A 417 35.80 -19.75 7.02
CA GLY A 417 36.17 -21.05 7.60
C GLY A 417 35.00 -21.85 8.19
N VAL A 418 33.89 -21.17 8.54
CA VAL A 418 32.69 -21.79 9.11
C VAL A 418 31.77 -22.30 8.01
N SER A 419 31.43 -21.45 7.04
CA SER A 419 30.49 -21.84 5.97
C SER A 419 31.15 -22.58 4.81
N ARG A 420 32.48 -22.64 4.78
CA ARG A 420 33.26 -23.14 3.64
C ARG A 420 32.89 -22.42 2.34
N ILE A 421 32.60 -21.12 2.40
CA ILE A 421 32.31 -20.29 1.22
C ILE A 421 33.49 -19.35 0.94
N ALA A 422 33.93 -19.31 -0.31
CA ALA A 422 34.90 -18.37 -0.83
C ALA A 422 34.20 -17.18 -1.49
N HIS A 423 34.44 -15.97 -0.97
CA HIS A 423 33.91 -14.72 -1.53
C HIS A 423 34.99 -14.03 -2.37
N LYS A 424 34.67 -13.52 -3.56
CA LYS A 424 35.58 -12.64 -4.32
C LYS A 424 36.02 -11.48 -3.42
N ALA A 425 37.33 -11.28 -3.28
CA ALA A 425 37.90 -10.17 -2.56
C ALA A 425 37.93 -8.95 -3.48
N GLN A 426 37.35 -7.84 -3.03
CA GLN A 426 37.40 -6.55 -3.71
C GLN A 426 38.27 -5.59 -2.91
N PRO A 427 39.21 -4.88 -3.57
CA PRO A 427 39.95 -3.80 -2.92
C PRO A 427 39.00 -2.75 -2.37
N CYS A 428 39.29 -2.21 -1.18
CA CYS A 428 38.53 -1.11 -0.61
C CYS A 428 39.41 -0.15 0.19
N CYS A 429 38.95 1.11 0.30
CA CYS A 429 39.58 2.11 1.15
C CYS A 429 39.38 1.78 2.64
N SER A 430 40.34 2.16 3.48
CA SER A 430 40.32 1.94 4.94
C SER A 430 39.12 2.59 5.64
N SER A 431 38.49 3.60 5.05
CA SER A 431 37.28 4.27 5.57
C SER A 431 35.95 3.58 5.22
N HIS A 432 35.98 2.46 4.48
CA HIS A 432 34.75 1.82 4.01
C HIS A 432 33.98 1.14 5.17
N PRO A 433 32.65 1.33 5.29
CA PRO A 433 31.88 0.89 6.46
C PRO A 433 31.67 -0.63 6.58
N ALA A 434 32.22 -1.44 5.66
CA ALA A 434 32.07 -2.89 5.65
C ALA A 434 33.19 -3.58 6.44
N PHE A 435 33.03 -4.85 6.79
CA PHE A 435 34.11 -5.64 7.38
C PHE A 435 35.28 -5.78 6.38
N GLN A 436 36.51 -5.57 6.84
CA GLN A 436 37.71 -5.53 6.01
C GLN A 436 38.77 -6.50 6.53
N VAL A 437 39.46 -7.18 5.62
CA VAL A 437 40.64 -7.98 5.91
C VAL A 437 41.86 -7.22 5.38
N LYS A 438 42.79 -6.88 6.28
CA LYS A 438 44.05 -6.23 5.92
C LYS A 438 45.09 -7.28 5.55
N VAL A 439 45.69 -7.14 4.39
CA VAL A 439 46.69 -8.08 3.88
C VAL A 439 48.05 -7.38 3.83
N ALA A 440 48.89 -7.69 4.82
CA ALA A 440 50.13 -6.95 5.07
C ALA A 440 51.13 -6.98 3.89
N HIS A 441 51.28 -8.14 3.23
CA HIS A 441 52.20 -8.28 2.09
C HIS A 441 51.72 -7.55 0.83
N LEU A 442 50.42 -7.27 0.70
CA LEU A 442 49.86 -6.50 -0.41
C LEU A 442 49.65 -5.02 -0.08
N GLN A 443 49.87 -4.59 1.17
CA GLN A 443 49.59 -3.23 1.68
C GLN A 443 48.17 -2.74 1.31
N ARG A 444 47.20 -3.66 1.24
CA ARG A 444 45.83 -3.40 0.78
C ARG A 444 44.80 -3.97 1.75
N SER A 445 43.62 -3.35 1.75
CA SER A 445 42.46 -3.84 2.48
C SER A 445 41.44 -4.40 1.50
N PHE A 446 40.90 -5.56 1.82
CA PHE A 446 39.94 -6.26 0.99
C PHE A 446 38.63 -6.45 1.74
N ARG A 447 37.53 -6.38 0.99
CA ARG A 447 36.19 -6.75 1.46
C ARG A 447 35.64 -7.86 0.58
N ALA A 448 34.64 -8.60 1.07
CA ALA A 448 33.90 -9.50 0.21
C ALA A 448 33.11 -8.66 -0.81
N GLY A 449 33.17 -9.00 -2.09
CA GLY A 449 32.47 -8.26 -3.16
C GLY A 449 30.95 -8.26 -3.00
N CYS A 450 30.42 -9.26 -2.30
CA CYS A 450 29.03 -9.32 -1.88
C CYS A 450 28.70 -8.57 -0.57
N SER A 451 29.67 -7.86 0.00
CA SER A 451 29.54 -7.02 1.20
C SER A 451 29.04 -7.75 2.46
N VAL A 452 29.31 -9.05 2.58
CA VAL A 452 29.03 -9.83 3.81
C VAL A 452 29.77 -9.19 5.00
N ARG A 453 29.07 -9.01 6.12
CA ARG A 453 29.60 -8.47 7.38
C ARG A 453 29.38 -9.49 8.50
N GLY A 454 30.26 -9.48 9.50
CA GLY A 454 30.01 -10.15 10.79
C GLY A 454 30.43 -11.62 10.87
N VAL A 455 31.40 -12.06 10.07
CA VAL A 455 32.04 -13.35 10.28
C VAL A 455 33.45 -13.05 10.78
N GLU A 456 33.70 -13.29 12.07
CA GLU A 456 34.99 -13.02 12.74
C GLU A 456 36.17 -13.88 12.21
N SER A 457 36.00 -14.60 11.10
CA SER A 457 36.96 -15.59 10.58
C SER A 457 37.10 -15.57 9.06
N LEU A 458 36.90 -14.42 8.39
CA LEU A 458 37.26 -14.31 6.98
C LEU A 458 38.79 -14.28 6.82
N GLN A 459 39.33 -15.28 6.12
CA GLN A 459 40.76 -15.39 5.82
C GLN A 459 41.03 -15.06 4.37
N PHE A 460 42.05 -14.26 4.10
CA PHE A 460 42.48 -13.97 2.74
C PHE A 460 43.16 -15.19 2.11
N SER A 461 42.88 -15.45 0.84
CA SER A 461 43.55 -16.48 0.04
C SER A 461 43.61 -16.09 -1.43
N GLU A 462 44.67 -16.52 -2.10
CA GLU A 462 44.87 -16.32 -3.55
C GLU A 462 44.17 -17.40 -4.39
N PHE A 463 43.72 -18.49 -3.75
CA PHE A 463 43.03 -19.60 -4.39
C PHE A 463 41.82 -20.04 -3.56
N VAL A 464 40.95 -20.86 -4.15
CA VAL A 464 39.84 -21.50 -3.42
C VAL A 464 40.29 -22.87 -2.95
N PRO A 465 40.46 -23.11 -1.64
CA PRO A 465 40.89 -24.42 -1.16
C PRO A 465 39.85 -25.50 -1.41
N GLU A 466 40.31 -26.76 -1.47
CA GLU A 466 39.43 -27.91 -1.61
C GLU A 466 38.40 -27.96 -0.48
N GLY A 467 37.13 -28.23 -0.84
CA GLY A 467 36.00 -28.20 0.08
C GLY A 467 35.36 -26.82 0.31
N PHE A 468 35.87 -25.75 -0.31
CA PHE A 468 35.21 -24.44 -0.33
C PHE A 468 34.39 -24.24 -1.61
N ARG A 469 33.22 -23.58 -1.49
CA ARG A 469 32.32 -23.25 -2.60
C ARG A 469 32.36 -21.74 -2.92
N LEU A 470 32.33 -21.38 -4.20
CA LEU A 470 32.30 -19.98 -4.62
C LEU A 470 30.97 -19.30 -4.26
N CYS A 471 31.05 -18.06 -3.80
CA CYS A 471 29.88 -17.25 -3.49
C CYS A 471 29.14 -16.82 -4.77
N LEU A 472 27.90 -17.28 -4.93
CA LEU A 472 27.06 -16.99 -6.11
C LEU A 472 26.36 -15.61 -6.08
N LYS A 473 26.71 -14.74 -5.13
CA LYS A 473 26.17 -13.37 -5.09
C LYS A 473 26.80 -12.56 -6.22
N ARG A 474 26.04 -11.72 -6.93
CA ARG A 474 26.48 -10.96 -8.12
C ARG A 474 27.86 -10.28 -7.97
N GLY A 475 28.16 -9.67 -6.81
CA GLY A 475 29.47 -9.04 -6.56
C GLY A 475 30.65 -10.01 -6.31
N CYS A 476 30.38 -11.31 -6.25
CA CYS A 476 31.38 -12.38 -6.08
C CYS A 476 31.42 -13.39 -7.22
N VAL A 477 30.52 -13.29 -8.19
CA VAL A 477 30.61 -14.08 -9.42
C VAL A 477 31.80 -13.56 -10.23
N LEU A 478 32.65 -14.48 -10.68
CA LEU A 478 33.73 -14.18 -11.60
C LEU A 478 33.10 -14.11 -12.99
N ASP A 479 33.24 -12.97 -13.68
CA ASP A 479 32.80 -12.84 -15.08
C ASP A 479 33.72 -13.63 -16.02
#